data_AF-A0A9X7Y0R7-F1
#
_entry.id   AF-A0A9X7Y0R7-F1
#
_cell.length_a   1.000
_cell.length_b   1.000
_cell.length_c   1.000
_cell.angle_alpha   90.00
_cell.angle_beta   90.00
_cell.angle_gamma   90.00
#
_symmetry.space_group_name_H-M   'P 1'
#
loop_
_entity.id
_entity.type
_entity.pdbx_description
1 polymer ?
#
loop_
_entity_poly.entity_id
_entity_poly.type
_entity_poly.pdbx_seq_one_letter_code
_entity_poly.pdbx_strand_id
1 'polypeptide(L)'
;MRASEEIKKYYAITELDLDVPQIASKMHEHISSAIDEALDRVREYLKTHGYEGKFQANVNVFVKEEGETPRLIQTVKTKIIVK
;
A
#
# COMPACT_ATOMS: atom_id res chain seq x y z
N MET A 1 1.86 8.17 -34.99
CA MET A 1 2.12 8.83 -33.70
C MET A 1 1.81 7.82 -32.61
N ARG A 2 2.81 7.33 -31.88
CA ARG A 2 2.56 6.53 -30.67
C ARG A 2 2.13 7.52 -29.61
N ALA A 3 0.89 7.43 -29.14
CA ALA A 3 0.50 8.08 -27.90
C ALA A 3 1.51 7.60 -26.85
N SER A 4 2.27 8.53 -26.29
CA SER A 4 2.97 8.31 -25.04
C SER A 4 1.89 8.09 -23.98
N GLU A 5 1.40 6.86 -23.85
CA GLU A 5 0.64 6.47 -22.66
C GLU A 5 1.60 6.66 -21.50
N GLU A 6 1.43 7.76 -20.77
CA GLU A 6 2.16 8.01 -19.54
C GLU A 6 2.02 6.76 -18.67
N ILE A 7 3.15 6.10 -18.39
CA ILE A 7 3.14 4.82 -17.67
C ILE A 7 2.79 5.12 -16.21
N LYS A 8 1.50 5.07 -15.89
CA LYS A 8 0.99 5.20 -14.52
C LYS A 8 1.49 4.02 -13.71
N LYS A 9 2.19 4.31 -12.61
CA LYS A 9 2.57 3.31 -11.61
C LYS A 9 1.85 3.58 -10.30
N TYR A 10 1.44 2.53 -9.62
CA TYR A 10 0.70 2.58 -8.38
C TYR A 10 1.53 2.01 -7.24
N TYR A 11 1.47 2.65 -6.07
CA TYR A 11 2.00 2.07 -4.84
C TYR A 11 1.01 2.32 -3.71
N ALA A 12 1.08 1.52 -2.66
CA ALA A 12 0.20 1.63 -1.52
C ALA A 12 1.03 1.78 -0.23
N ILE A 13 0.53 2.60 0.70
CA ILE A 13 1.06 2.77 2.04
C ILE A 13 0.01 2.28 3.03
N THR A 14 0.37 1.33 3.88
CA THR A 14 -0.48 0.87 4.98
C THR A 14 -0.15 1.65 6.24
N GLU A 15 -1.17 2.30 6.79
CA GLU A 15 -1.18 2.95 8.10
C GLU A 15 -1.99 2.10 9.06
N LEU A 16 -1.37 1.71 10.17
CA LEU A 16 -2.03 0.99 11.26
C LEU A 16 -2.44 1.99 12.34
N ASP A 17 -3.54 1.72 13.03
CA ASP A 17 -3.93 2.43 14.26
C ASP A 17 -3.08 1.95 15.46
N LEU A 18 -1.76 2.04 15.28
CA LEU A 18 -0.70 1.62 16.20
C LEU A 18 0.51 2.53 15.98
N ASP A 19 1.36 2.67 17.00
CA ASP A 19 2.65 3.37 16.89
C ASP A 19 3.70 2.48 16.19
N VAL A 20 3.50 2.25 14.89
CA VAL A 20 4.38 1.45 14.04
C VAL A 20 4.70 2.19 12.74
N PRO A 21 5.85 1.90 12.10
CA PRO A 21 6.20 2.51 10.83
C PRO A 21 5.14 2.28 9.77
N GLN A 22 4.97 3.26 8.89
CA GLN A 22 4.18 3.08 7.68
C GLN A 22 4.87 2.08 6.76
N ILE A 23 4.10 1.15 6.19
CA ILE A 23 4.64 0.08 5.35
C ILE A 23 4.14 0.25 3.93
N ALA A 24 5.08 0.41 2.99
CA ALA A 24 4.78 0.66 1.59
C ALA A 24 5.02 -0.58 0.71
N SER A 25 4.20 -0.73 -0.34
CA SER A 25 4.46 -1.62 -1.47
C SER A 25 5.55 -1.05 -2.39
N LYS A 26 5.95 -1.85 -3.38
CA LYS A 26 6.68 -1.34 -4.54
C LYS A 26 5.72 -0.63 -5.50
N MET A 27 6.27 -0.15 -6.62
CA MET A 27 5.51 0.40 -7.74
C MET A 27 4.99 -0.72 -8.64
N HIS A 28 3.70 -0.69 -8.96
CA HIS A 28 3.01 -1.69 -9.78
C HIS A 28 2.23 -1.05 -10.92
N GLU A 29 1.83 -1.85 -11.90
CA GLU A 29 0.94 -1.42 -12.99
C GLU A 29 -0.53 -1.47 -12.61
N HIS A 30 -0.86 -2.20 -11.54
CA HIS A 30 -2.22 -2.39 -11.08
C HIS A 30 -2.35 -2.03 -9.59
N ILE A 31 -3.46 -1.37 -9.25
CA ILE A 31 -3.81 -0.99 -7.89
C ILE A 31 -3.91 -2.22 -6.97
N SER A 32 -4.53 -3.31 -7.44
CA SER A 32 -4.67 -4.55 -6.69
C SER A 32 -3.32 -5.11 -6.25
N SER A 33 -2.34 -5.16 -7.16
CA SER A 33 -0.99 -5.63 -6.84
C SER A 33 -0.30 -4.78 -5.77
N ALA A 34 -0.47 -3.45 -5.82
CA ALA A 34 0.06 -2.56 -4.80
C ALA A 34 -0.58 -2.80 -3.42
N ILE A 35 -1.91 -2.97 -3.39
CA ILE A 35 -2.65 -3.26 -2.15
C ILE A 35 -2.22 -4.62 -1.58
N ASP A 36 -2.18 -5.66 -2.41
CA ASP A 36 -1.82 -7.01 -1.98
C ASP A 36 -0.40 -7.06 -1.40
N GLU A 37 0.60 -6.46 -2.08
CA GLU A 37 1.97 -6.40 -1.55
C GLU A 37 2.03 -5.58 -0.25
N ALA A 38 1.34 -4.44 -0.16
CA ALA A 38 1.31 -3.64 1.07
C ALA A 38 0.71 -4.42 2.25
N LEU A 39 -0.33 -5.21 2.01
CA LEU A 39 -0.99 -6.06 3.01
C LEU A 39 -0.13 -7.25 3.44
N ASP A 40 0.62 -7.85 2.52
CA ASP A 40 1.50 -8.96 2.86
C ASP A 40 2.71 -8.48 3.66
N ARG A 41 3.30 -7.34 3.27
CA ARG A 41 4.42 -6.73 4.02
C ARG A 41 4.04 -6.34 5.43
N VAL A 42 2.87 -5.74 5.63
CA VAL A 42 2.42 -5.37 6.99
C VAL A 42 2.12 -6.61 7.83
N ARG A 43 1.56 -7.68 7.25
CA ARG A 43 1.36 -8.96 7.97
C ARG A 43 2.70 -9.56 8.38
N GLU A 44 3.67 -9.59 7.48
CA GLU A 44 5.01 -10.08 7.75
C GLU A 44 5.69 -9.25 8.85
N TYR A 45 5.63 -7.92 8.75
CA TYR A 45 6.17 -7.02 9.76
C TYR A 45 5.56 -7.30 11.14
N LEU A 46 4.23 -7.35 11.23
CA LEU A 46 3.53 -7.61 12.49
C LEU A 46 3.96 -8.96 13.09
N LYS A 47 4.02 -10.02 12.28
CA LYS A 47 4.48 -11.35 12.72
C LYS A 47 5.91 -11.34 13.22
N THR A 48 6.84 -10.75 12.45
CA THR A 48 8.26 -10.71 12.81
C THR A 48 8.51 -9.92 14.10
N HIS A 49 7.65 -8.97 14.44
CA HIS A 49 7.74 -8.18 15.67
C HIS A 49 6.86 -8.71 16.81
N GLY A 50 6.28 -9.91 16.68
CA GLY A 50 5.53 -10.58 17.75
C GLY A 50 4.13 -10.02 18.00
N TYR A 51 3.56 -9.28 17.05
CA TYR A 51 2.18 -8.81 17.15
C TYR A 51 1.20 -9.93 16.78
N GLU A 52 0.22 -10.15 17.65
CA GLU A 52 -0.90 -11.06 17.41
C GLU A 52 -2.23 -10.33 17.63
N GLY A 53 -3.24 -10.64 16.81
CA GLY A 53 -4.58 -10.08 16.97
C GLY A 53 -5.16 -9.45 15.71
N LYS A 54 -6.02 -8.46 15.91
CA LYS A 54 -6.78 -7.77 14.86
C LYS A 54 -6.47 -6.29 14.88
N PHE A 55 -5.98 -5.77 13.76
CA PHE A 55 -5.55 -4.39 13.63
C PHE A 55 -6.38 -3.67 12.59
N GLN A 56 -6.82 -2.45 12.91
CA GLN A 56 -7.43 -1.57 11.91
C GLN A 56 -6.33 -0.93 11.07
N ALA A 57 -6.55 -0.86 9.76
CA ALA A 57 -5.58 -0.32 8.83
C ALA A 57 -6.27 0.51 7.74
N ASN A 58 -5.60 1.60 7.35
CA ASN A 58 -5.89 2.33 6.13
C ASN A 58 -4.81 2.03 5.11
N VAL A 59 -5.20 1.52 3.94
CA VAL A 59 -4.29 1.33 2.81
C VAL A 59 -4.52 2.48 1.83
N ASN A 60 -3.57 3.41 1.81
CA ASN A 60 -3.57 4.61 0.98
C ASN A 60 -2.84 4.31 -0.34
N VAL A 61 -3.56 4.33 -1.45
CA VAL A 61 -3.02 4.03 -2.79
C VAL A 61 -2.72 5.32 -3.54
N PHE A 62 -1.53 5.39 -4.10
CA PHE A 62 -1.00 6.55 -4.79
C PHE A 62 -0.72 6.28 -6.26
N VAL A 63 -1.12 7.26 -7.05
CA VAL A 63 -0.69 7.67 -8.39
C VAL A 63 0.78 8.07 -8.55
N LYS A 64 1.62 7.46 -9.38
CA LYS A 64 2.85 8.11 -9.85
C LYS A 64 2.89 8.13 -11.38
N GLU A 65 2.91 9.35 -11.91
CA GLU A 65 3.05 9.70 -13.34
C GLU A 65 4.43 10.36 -13.54
N GLU A 66 5.01 10.25 -14.73
CA GLU A 66 6.36 10.77 -14.99
C GLU A 66 6.36 12.30 -14.95
N GLY A 67 7.20 12.90 -14.09
CA GLY A 67 7.26 14.35 -13.92
C GLY A 67 6.18 14.94 -13.00
N GLU A 68 5.24 14.13 -12.50
CA GLU A 68 4.22 14.57 -11.55
C GLU A 68 4.50 14.16 -10.11
N THR A 69 4.00 14.98 -9.17
CA THR A 69 4.00 14.62 -7.74
C THR A 69 3.03 13.47 -7.49
N PRO A 70 3.39 12.47 -6.67
CA PRO A 70 2.47 11.39 -6.36
C PRO A 70 1.16 11.89 -5.74
N ARG A 71 0.04 11.33 -6.19
CA ARG A 71 -1.30 11.74 -5.73
C ARG A 71 -2.06 10.58 -5.12
N LEU A 72 -2.67 10.79 -3.96
CA LEU A 72 -3.56 9.80 -3.36
C LEU A 72 -4.80 9.63 -4.25
N ILE A 73 -5.12 8.40 -4.62
CA ILE A 73 -6.28 8.09 -5.47
C ILE A 73 -7.35 7.27 -4.76
N GLN A 74 -6.97 6.52 -3.73
CA GLN A 74 -7.89 5.66 -3.00
C GLN A 74 -7.38 5.39 -1.58
N THR A 75 -8.31 5.34 -0.62
CA THR A 75 -8.05 4.80 0.72
C THR A 75 -8.96 3.60 0.94
N VAL A 76 -8.37 2.45 1.26
CA VAL A 76 -9.09 1.23 1.61
C VAL A 76 -8.99 1.01 3.11
N LYS A 77 -10.13 1.06 3.80
CA LYS A 77 -10.21 0.70 5.23
C LYS A 77 -10.33 -0.81 5.35
N THR A 78 -9.45 -1.42 6.12
CA THR A 78 -9.42 -2.88 6.28
C THR A 78 -9.04 -3.30 7.69
N LYS A 79 -9.22 -4.60 7.98
CA LYS A 79 -8.75 -5.25 9.20
C LYS A 79 -7.71 -6.29 8.85
N ILE A 80 -6.53 -6.15 9.43
CA ILE A 80 -5.45 -7.14 9.32
C ILE A 80 -5.56 -8.09 10.50
N ILE A 81 -5.63 -9.38 10.20
CA ILE A 81 -5.69 -10.43 11.22
C ILE A 81 -4.35 -11.16 11.18
N VAL A 82 -3.64 -11.13 12.30
CA VAL A 82 -2.39 -11.86 12.52
C VAL A 82 -2.65 -12.94 13.55
N LYS A 83 -2.31 -14.18 13.18
CA LYS A 83 -2.37 -15.39 13.98
C LYS A 83 -1.02 -16.07 13.93
#